data_AF-A0A0K2RRD1-F1
#
_entry.id   AF-A0A0K2RRD1-F1
#
_cell.length_a   1.000
_cell.length_b   1.000
_cell.length_c   1.000
_cell.angle_alpha   90.00
_cell.angle_beta   90.00
_cell.angle_gamma   90.00
#
_symmetry.space_group_name_H-M   'P 1'
#
loop_
_entity.id
_entity.type
_entity.pdbx_description
1 polymer ?
#
loop_
_entity_poly.entity_id
_entity_poly.type
_entity_poly.pdbx_seq_one_letter_code
_entity_poly.pdbx_strand_id
1 'polypeptide(L)'
;MLNHDTAIASAASRMTSAAGNRPCIEMGSRRTQEESATAAARAAVIAGFGSTSNLEAGRRYGIKTVGTAAHSFTLLHDTEREAFEAQIAAFGPETTLLVDTYDVEVGVRTAVELAGDKLGAVRLDSGDLVAQAQWVRELLDNLGNINTRIVVTSDLDEYAIAALQSARWMCTAWAPPWSQDRERPPPAWSTSSSAGPTMPGNSCPWPR
;
A
#
# COMPACT_ATOMS: atom_id res chain seq x y z
N MET A 1 -14.35 16.91 -4.07
CA MET A 1 -14.36 15.65 -4.85
C MET A 1 -13.28 15.64 -5.93
N LEU A 2 -13.38 16.43 -7.01
CA LEU A 2 -12.43 16.34 -8.14
C LEU A 2 -10.96 16.58 -7.77
N ASN A 3 -10.66 17.59 -6.95
CA ASN A 3 -9.29 17.86 -6.49
C ASN A 3 -8.69 16.72 -5.67
N HIS A 4 -9.48 16.15 -4.77
CA HIS A 4 -9.06 15.08 -3.88
C HIS A 4 -8.66 13.84 -4.70
N ASP A 5 -9.57 13.39 -5.57
CA ASP A 5 -9.37 12.16 -6.34
C ASP A 5 -8.24 12.34 -7.37
N THR A 6 -8.13 13.52 -7.99
CA THR A 6 -7.05 13.81 -8.96
C THR A 6 -5.68 13.87 -8.29
N ALA A 7 -5.59 14.45 -7.08
CA ALA A 7 -4.33 14.49 -6.33
C ALA A 7 -3.86 13.08 -5.96
N ILE A 8 -4.79 12.24 -5.50
CA ILE A 8 -4.49 10.84 -5.14
C ILE A 8 -4.10 10.04 -6.37
N ALA A 9 -4.86 10.14 -7.46
CA ALA A 9 -4.55 9.45 -8.71
C ALA A 9 -3.17 9.87 -9.26
N SER A 10 -2.82 11.15 -9.14
CA SER A 10 -1.51 11.66 -9.58
C SER A 10 -0.36 11.09 -8.75
N ALA A 11 -0.50 11.02 -7.42
CA ALA A 11 0.50 10.41 -6.55
C ALA A 11 0.62 8.90 -6.80
N ALA A 12 -0.51 8.21 -6.88
CA ALA A 12 -0.56 6.78 -7.17
C ALA A 12 0.06 6.45 -8.54
N SER A 13 -0.11 7.30 -9.55
CA SER A 13 0.53 7.12 -10.86
C SER A 13 2.05 7.23 -10.78
N ARG A 14 2.60 8.18 -10.00
CA ARG A 14 4.06 8.29 -9.80
C ARG A 14 4.62 7.08 -9.06
N MET A 15 3.93 6.62 -8.03
CA MET A 15 4.31 5.41 -7.27
C MET A 15 4.27 4.16 -8.14
N THR A 16 3.22 3.98 -8.94
CA THR A 16 3.10 2.83 -9.86
C THR A 16 4.19 2.88 -10.94
N SER A 17 4.50 4.07 -11.45
CA SER A 17 5.59 4.26 -12.41
C SER A 17 6.96 3.91 -11.81
N ALA A 18 7.22 4.28 -10.55
CA ALA A 18 8.43 3.91 -9.84
C ALA A 18 8.50 2.40 -9.51
N ALA A 19 7.36 1.79 -9.20
CA ALA A 19 7.26 0.36 -8.88
C ALA A 19 7.47 -0.56 -10.10
N GLY A 20 7.12 -0.08 -11.30
CA GLY A 20 7.18 -0.86 -12.54
C GLY A 20 6.18 -2.01 -12.52
N ASN A 21 6.64 -3.24 -12.71
CA ASN A 21 5.78 -4.43 -12.68
C ASN A 21 5.47 -4.94 -11.26
N ARG A 22 5.97 -4.26 -10.23
CA ARG A 22 5.72 -4.66 -8.83
C ARG A 22 4.34 -4.15 -8.42
N PRO A 23 3.47 -5.02 -7.87
CA PRO A 23 2.16 -4.59 -7.43
C PRO A 23 2.26 -3.62 -6.25
N CYS A 24 1.45 -2.56 -6.31
CA CYS A 24 1.22 -1.61 -5.23
C CYS A 24 -0.10 -1.90 -4.53
N ILE A 25 -0.12 -1.79 -3.20
CA ILE A 25 -1.33 -1.98 -2.38
C ILE A 25 -1.60 -0.73 -1.55
N GLU A 26 -2.84 -0.26 -1.55
CA GLU A 26 -3.27 0.95 -0.82
C GLU A 26 -3.63 0.61 0.64
N MET A 27 -3.02 1.33 1.59
CA MET A 27 -3.12 1.06 3.04
C MET A 27 -3.35 2.33 3.89
N GLY A 28 -3.83 3.41 3.28
CA GLY A 28 -3.93 4.76 3.88
C GLY A 28 -5.20 5.04 4.67
N SER A 29 -6.20 4.14 4.65
CA SER A 29 -7.53 4.40 5.21
C SER A 29 -7.53 4.87 6.68
N ARG A 30 -6.56 4.44 7.51
CA ARG A 30 -6.43 4.87 8.92
C ARG A 30 -6.06 6.35 9.12
N ARG A 31 -5.60 7.03 8.07
CA ARG A 31 -5.19 8.45 8.08
C ARG A 31 -6.08 9.35 7.22
N THR A 32 -7.16 8.79 6.66
CA THR A 32 -8.07 9.51 5.76
C THR A 32 -9.46 9.53 6.37
N GLN A 33 -10.18 10.64 6.23
CA GLN A 33 -11.53 10.77 6.80
C GLN A 33 -12.54 9.88 6.08
N GLU A 34 -13.31 9.08 6.83
CA GLU A 34 -14.51 8.33 6.44
C GLU A 34 -14.67 8.04 4.93
N GLU A 35 -15.58 8.74 4.25
CA GLU A 35 -15.89 8.55 2.83
C GLU A 35 -14.72 8.90 1.90
N SER A 36 -13.82 9.78 2.34
CA SER A 36 -12.61 10.12 1.60
C SER A 36 -11.64 8.94 1.55
N ALA A 37 -11.63 8.06 2.55
CA ALA A 37 -10.80 6.85 2.53
C ALA A 37 -11.26 5.87 1.43
N THR A 38 -12.57 5.68 1.30
CA THR A 38 -13.17 4.83 0.27
C THR A 38 -12.97 5.41 -1.13
N ALA A 39 -13.09 6.74 -1.27
CA ALA A 39 -12.80 7.43 -2.53
C ALA A 39 -11.31 7.37 -2.90
N ALA A 40 -10.42 7.52 -1.91
CA ALA A 40 -8.97 7.43 -2.08
C ALA A 40 -8.53 6.04 -2.56
N ALA A 41 -9.03 4.99 -1.93
CA ALA A 41 -8.77 3.61 -2.33
C ALA A 41 -9.17 3.36 -3.78
N ARG A 42 -10.34 3.87 -4.19
CA ARG A 42 -10.81 3.79 -5.59
C ARG A 42 -9.90 4.57 -6.54
N ALA A 43 -9.54 5.80 -6.20
CA ALA A 43 -8.69 6.64 -7.04
C ALA A 43 -7.28 6.03 -7.23
N ALA A 44 -6.71 5.45 -6.17
CA ALA A 44 -5.41 4.78 -6.22
C ALA A 44 -5.44 3.55 -7.14
N VAL A 45 -6.50 2.75 -7.09
CA VAL A 45 -6.66 1.56 -7.95
C VAL A 45 -6.86 1.95 -9.41
N ILE A 46 -7.64 3.00 -9.69
CA ILE A 46 -7.76 3.54 -11.05
C ILE A 46 -6.42 3.99 -11.61
N ALA A 47 -5.55 4.53 -10.76
CA ALA A 47 -4.21 5.00 -11.15
C ALA A 47 -3.14 3.90 -11.26
N GLY A 48 -3.46 2.65 -10.91
CA GLY A 48 -2.57 1.50 -11.13
C GLY A 48 -2.28 0.63 -9.91
N PHE A 49 -2.85 0.93 -8.75
CA PHE A 49 -2.70 0.05 -7.58
C PHE A 49 -3.47 -1.26 -7.78
N GLY A 50 -2.87 -2.39 -7.39
CA GLY A 50 -3.44 -3.72 -7.62
C GLY A 50 -4.44 -4.18 -6.54
N SER A 51 -4.45 -3.54 -5.37
CA SER A 51 -5.36 -3.87 -4.27
C SER A 51 -5.42 -2.76 -3.21
N THR A 52 -6.38 -2.88 -2.27
CA THR A 52 -6.57 -1.97 -1.12
C THR A 52 -6.80 -2.76 0.16
N SER A 53 -6.56 -2.18 1.34
CA SER A 53 -7.06 -2.72 2.61
C SER A 53 -8.46 -2.23 2.99
N ASN A 54 -9.02 -1.28 2.25
CA ASN A 54 -10.35 -0.74 2.54
C ASN A 54 -11.45 -1.72 2.12
N LEU A 55 -12.06 -2.37 3.11
CA LEU A 55 -13.12 -3.35 2.88
C LEU A 55 -14.38 -2.73 2.25
N GLU A 56 -14.70 -1.48 2.57
CA GLU A 56 -15.87 -0.81 1.98
C GLU A 56 -15.62 -0.47 0.50
N ALA A 57 -14.40 -0.11 0.13
CA ALA A 57 -14.03 0.06 -1.28
C ALA A 57 -14.12 -1.28 -2.04
N GLY A 58 -13.71 -2.37 -1.40
CA GLY A 58 -13.92 -3.73 -1.92
C GLY A 58 -15.39 -4.06 -2.13
N ARG A 59 -16.23 -3.79 -1.12
CA ARG A 59 -17.68 -4.06 -1.15
C ARG A 59 -18.41 -3.21 -2.20
N ARG A 60 -18.13 -1.91 -2.27
CA ARG A 60 -18.83 -0.96 -3.15
C ARG A 60 -18.37 -1.04 -4.61
N TYR A 61 -17.08 -1.25 -4.84
CA TYR A 61 -16.47 -1.12 -6.17
C TYR A 61 -15.89 -2.43 -6.72
N GLY A 62 -15.99 -3.55 -5.98
CA GLY A 62 -15.45 -4.83 -6.41
C GLY A 62 -13.92 -4.86 -6.47
N ILE A 63 -13.25 -3.96 -5.75
CA ILE A 63 -11.79 -3.87 -5.72
C ILE A 63 -11.22 -5.03 -4.90
N LYS A 64 -10.13 -5.64 -5.37
CA LYS A 64 -9.42 -6.68 -4.61
C LYS A 64 -8.93 -6.12 -3.26
N THR A 65 -9.41 -6.72 -2.17
CA THR A 65 -8.99 -6.36 -0.83
C THR A 65 -7.89 -7.28 -0.32
N VAL A 66 -6.84 -6.71 0.29
CA VAL A 66 -5.74 -7.45 0.90
C VAL A 66 -5.43 -6.85 2.27
N GLY A 67 -5.24 -7.70 3.27
CA GLY A 67 -4.80 -7.34 4.61
C GLY A 67 -4.02 -8.50 5.22
N THR A 68 -3.06 -8.17 6.09
CA THR A 68 -2.28 -9.17 6.82
C THR A 68 -2.34 -8.86 8.31
N ALA A 69 -1.82 -9.75 9.16
CA ALA A 69 -1.78 -9.52 10.60
C ALA A 69 -1.10 -8.18 10.95
N ALA A 70 -1.61 -7.51 11.97
CA ALA A 70 -1.05 -6.28 12.53
C ALA A 70 -0.20 -6.61 13.77
N HIS A 71 0.64 -5.67 14.24
CA HIS A 71 1.43 -5.87 15.45
C HIS A 71 0.59 -6.26 16.67
N SER A 72 -0.65 -5.77 16.78
CA SER A 72 -1.56 -6.14 17.86
C SER A 72 -1.87 -7.64 17.93
N PHE A 73 -1.81 -8.34 16.78
CA PHE A 73 -1.98 -9.78 16.74
C PHE A 73 -0.76 -10.49 17.35
N THR A 74 0.44 -10.07 17.00
CA THR A 74 1.68 -10.61 17.59
C THR A 74 1.74 -10.33 19.09
N LEU A 75 1.40 -9.12 19.51
CA LEU A 75 1.41 -8.69 20.92
C LEU A 75 0.34 -9.37 21.79
N LEU A 76 -0.63 -10.05 21.20
CA LEU A 76 -1.64 -10.83 21.95
C LEU A 76 -1.08 -12.18 22.44
N HIS A 77 0.02 -12.65 21.85
CA HIS A 77 0.64 -13.93 22.19
C HIS A 77 1.83 -13.70 23.12
N ASP A 78 2.20 -14.72 23.88
CA ASP A 78 3.32 -14.63 24.81
C ASP A 78 4.67 -14.58 24.06
N THR A 79 4.71 -15.17 22.86
CA THR A 79 5.87 -15.12 21.97
C THR A 79 5.51 -14.85 20.52
N GLU A 80 6.45 -14.27 19.76
CA GLU A 80 6.30 -14.05 18.32
C GLU A 80 6.14 -15.37 17.55
N ARG A 81 6.78 -16.45 18.02
CA ARG A 81 6.63 -17.80 17.45
C ARG A 81 5.19 -18.29 17.54
N GLU A 82 4.56 -18.18 18.70
CA GLU A 82 3.16 -18.59 18.90
C GLU A 82 2.22 -17.82 17.98
N ALA A 83 2.45 -16.51 17.80
CA ALA A 83 1.69 -15.72 16.86
C ALA A 83 1.83 -16.23 15.43
N PHE A 84 3.05 -16.57 14.99
CA PHE A 84 3.26 -17.11 13.65
C PHE A 84 2.61 -18.49 13.46
N GLU A 85 2.73 -19.38 14.44
CA GLU A 85 2.06 -20.69 14.43
C GLU A 85 0.54 -20.53 14.33
N ALA A 86 -0.06 -19.64 15.12
CA ALA A 86 -1.48 -19.35 15.08
C ALA A 86 -1.92 -18.80 13.71
N GLN A 87 -1.13 -17.90 13.11
CA GLN A 87 -1.44 -17.34 11.79
C GLN A 87 -1.32 -18.39 10.68
N ILE A 88 -0.27 -19.22 10.71
CA ILE A 88 -0.07 -20.32 9.75
C ILE A 88 -1.18 -21.35 9.88
N ALA A 89 -1.61 -21.68 11.11
CA ALA A 89 -2.71 -22.61 11.33
C ALA A 89 -4.04 -22.08 10.75
N ALA A 90 -4.28 -20.76 10.82
CA ALA A 90 -5.51 -20.15 10.34
C ALA A 90 -5.54 -19.90 8.82
N PHE A 91 -4.43 -19.47 8.22
CA PHE A 91 -4.36 -19.00 6.82
C PHE A 91 -3.49 -19.85 5.91
N GLY A 92 -2.79 -20.85 6.46
CA GLY A 92 -1.82 -21.67 5.75
C GLY A 92 -0.42 -21.05 5.67
N PRO A 93 0.58 -21.83 5.24
CA PRO A 93 1.99 -21.42 5.23
C PRO A 93 2.32 -20.37 4.16
N GLU A 94 1.48 -20.21 3.14
CA GLU A 94 1.64 -19.20 2.08
C GLU A 94 1.27 -17.77 2.52
N THR A 95 0.98 -17.58 3.81
CA THR A 95 0.65 -16.29 4.40
C THR A 95 1.83 -15.31 4.40
N THR A 96 1.52 -14.04 4.69
CA THR A 96 2.50 -13.00 4.96
C THR A 96 2.67 -12.82 6.47
N LEU A 97 3.87 -13.03 7.00
CA LEU A 97 4.20 -12.88 8.42
C LEU A 97 4.86 -11.52 8.70
N LEU A 98 4.46 -10.86 9.79
CA LEU A 98 5.03 -9.57 10.22
C LEU A 98 6.23 -9.82 11.15
N VAL A 99 7.44 -9.50 10.69
CA VAL A 99 8.68 -9.96 11.33
C VAL A 99 9.45 -8.88 12.09
N ASP A 100 8.96 -7.64 12.12
CA ASP A 100 9.63 -6.50 12.73
C ASP A 100 9.00 -6.07 14.06
N THR A 101 8.34 -6.99 14.78
CA THR A 101 7.73 -6.66 16.07
C THR A 101 8.78 -6.53 17.18
N TYR A 102 9.80 -7.39 17.17
CA TYR A 102 10.88 -7.39 18.17
C TYR A 102 12.26 -7.31 17.53
N ASP A 103 12.65 -8.34 16.79
CA ASP A 103 13.94 -8.42 16.09
C ASP A 103 13.74 -9.08 14.73
N VAL A 104 14.15 -8.38 13.68
CA VAL A 104 13.91 -8.81 12.29
C VAL A 104 14.65 -10.09 11.95
N GLU A 105 15.87 -10.31 12.49
CA GLU A 105 16.63 -11.53 12.20
C GLU A 105 15.94 -12.74 12.81
N VAL A 106 15.62 -12.65 14.09
CA VAL A 106 14.96 -13.72 14.83
C VAL A 106 13.58 -14.00 14.24
N GLY A 107 12.83 -12.96 13.87
CA GLY A 107 11.52 -13.08 13.23
C GLY A 107 11.59 -13.79 11.88
N VAL A 108 12.52 -13.40 10.99
CA VAL A 108 12.70 -14.06 9.68
C VAL A 108 13.11 -15.52 9.83
N ARG A 109 14.08 -15.82 10.71
CA ARG A 109 14.51 -17.21 10.95
C ARG A 109 13.35 -18.07 11.48
N THR A 110 12.57 -17.53 12.42
CA THR A 110 11.40 -18.22 12.98
C THR A 110 10.32 -18.43 11.91
N ALA A 111 10.05 -17.44 11.07
CA ALA A 111 9.12 -17.56 9.96
C ALA A 111 9.51 -18.68 8.98
N VAL A 112 10.79 -18.77 8.62
CA VAL A 112 11.31 -19.82 7.74
C VAL A 112 11.26 -21.20 8.43
N GLU A 113 11.60 -21.28 9.71
CA GLU A 113 11.53 -22.54 10.47
C GLU A 113 10.11 -23.11 10.51
N LEU A 114 9.10 -22.26 10.71
CA LEU A 114 7.70 -22.68 10.84
C LEU A 114 7.02 -22.96 9.51
N ALA A 115 7.23 -22.12 8.50
CA ALA A 115 6.54 -22.22 7.21
C ALA A 115 7.35 -22.96 6.13
N GLY A 116 8.65 -23.13 6.33
CA GLY A 116 9.56 -23.78 5.39
C GLY A 116 9.62 -23.08 4.03
N ASP A 117 9.76 -23.88 2.98
CA ASP A 117 9.81 -23.45 1.58
C ASP A 117 8.50 -22.83 1.06
N LYS A 118 7.39 -23.06 1.77
CA LYS A 118 6.06 -22.55 1.44
C LYS A 118 5.80 -21.14 1.97
N LEU A 119 6.73 -20.55 2.71
CA LEU A 119 6.58 -19.20 3.25
C LEU A 119 6.28 -18.20 2.14
N GLY A 120 5.06 -17.67 2.12
CA GLY A 120 4.58 -16.84 1.03
C GLY A 120 5.22 -15.45 0.98
N ALA A 121 5.27 -14.78 2.14
CA ALA A 121 6.00 -13.52 2.28
C ALA A 121 6.37 -13.18 3.74
N VAL A 122 7.36 -12.30 3.92
CA VAL A 122 7.59 -11.59 5.18
C VAL A 122 7.29 -10.09 4.99
N ARG A 123 6.79 -9.42 6.04
CA ARG A 123 6.44 -8.00 6.02
C ARG A 123 7.31 -7.19 6.99
N LEU A 124 7.82 -6.06 6.51
CA LEU A 124 8.55 -5.05 7.27
C LEU A 124 7.71 -3.77 7.30
N ASP A 125 7.40 -3.24 8.50
CA ASP A 125 6.60 -2.02 8.70
C ASP A 125 7.41 -0.82 9.26
N SER A 126 8.65 -1.05 9.71
CA SER A 126 9.47 -0.07 10.42
C SER A 126 10.97 -0.21 10.12
N GLY A 127 11.76 0.82 10.43
CA GLY A 127 13.23 0.83 10.27
C GLY A 127 13.74 1.44 8.96
N ASP A 128 15.02 1.23 8.64
CA ASP A 128 15.58 1.54 7.32
C ASP A 128 15.17 0.42 6.35
N LEU A 129 14.00 0.62 5.75
CA LEU A 129 13.35 -0.38 4.92
C LEU A 129 14.18 -0.74 3.70
N VAL A 130 15.01 0.15 3.17
CA VAL A 130 15.82 -0.15 1.97
C VAL A 130 16.96 -1.08 2.33
N ALA A 131 17.71 -0.75 3.39
CA ALA A 131 18.81 -1.57 3.85
C ALA A 131 18.33 -2.91 4.43
N GLN A 132 17.28 -2.87 5.27
CA GLN A 132 16.69 -4.07 5.85
C GLN A 132 16.10 -4.98 4.79
N ALA A 133 15.46 -4.42 3.76
CA ALA A 133 15.00 -5.20 2.64
C ALA A 133 16.15 -6.01 2.00
N GLN A 134 17.20 -5.34 1.55
CA GLN A 134 18.33 -6.02 0.91
C GLN A 134 18.91 -7.14 1.81
N TRP A 135 19.11 -6.84 3.09
CA TRP A 135 19.63 -7.80 4.05
C TRP A 135 18.66 -8.97 4.33
N VAL A 136 17.36 -8.74 4.46
CA VAL A 136 16.35 -9.82 4.62
C VAL A 136 16.30 -10.71 3.39
N ARG A 137 16.49 -10.16 2.18
CA ARG A 137 16.57 -10.97 0.96
C ARG A 137 17.76 -11.93 1.01
N GLU A 138 18.94 -11.44 1.36
CA GLU A 138 20.14 -12.26 1.53
C GLU A 138 19.95 -13.34 2.61
N LEU A 139 19.34 -12.97 3.74
CA LEU A 139 19.04 -13.91 4.81
C LEU A 139 18.09 -15.03 4.35
N LEU A 140 16.98 -14.68 3.68
CA LEU A 140 16.04 -15.66 3.13
C LEU A 140 16.71 -16.57 2.08
N ASP A 141 17.56 -16.02 1.22
CA ASP A 141 18.30 -16.80 0.21
C ASP A 141 19.27 -17.79 0.86
N ASN A 142 20.00 -17.35 1.90
CA ASN A 142 20.89 -18.21 2.68
C ASN A 142 20.15 -19.32 3.43
N LEU A 143 18.88 -19.09 3.79
CA LEU A 143 18.01 -20.08 4.42
C LEU A 143 17.31 -21.01 3.40
N GLY A 144 17.50 -20.79 2.09
CA GLY A 144 16.91 -21.60 1.01
C GLY A 144 15.55 -21.09 0.49
N ASN A 145 15.07 -19.96 1.00
CA ASN A 145 13.74 -19.39 0.73
C ASN A 145 13.74 -18.35 -0.40
N ILE A 146 14.32 -18.69 -1.55
CA ILE A 146 14.50 -17.80 -2.72
C ILE A 146 13.18 -17.29 -3.34
N ASN A 147 12.07 -17.98 -3.08
CA ASN A 147 10.75 -17.65 -3.62
C ASN A 147 9.87 -16.83 -2.66
N THR A 148 10.23 -16.77 -1.38
CA THR A 148 9.51 -15.97 -0.39
C THR A 148 9.53 -14.51 -0.78
N ARG A 149 8.37 -13.88 -0.93
CA ARG A 149 8.28 -12.46 -1.26
C ARG A 149 8.57 -11.63 -0.02
N ILE A 150 8.89 -10.37 -0.23
CA ILE A 150 9.05 -9.47 0.88
C ILE A 150 8.20 -8.23 0.65
N VAL A 151 7.38 -7.93 1.64
CA VAL A 151 6.36 -6.88 1.61
C VAL A 151 6.87 -5.75 2.50
N VAL A 152 6.95 -4.54 1.95
CA VAL A 152 7.35 -3.36 2.72
C VAL A 152 6.15 -2.45 2.86
N THR A 153 5.68 -2.25 4.08
CA THR A 153 4.63 -1.28 4.43
C THR A 153 5.28 -0.12 5.17
N SER A 154 5.04 1.13 4.79
CA SER A 154 5.32 2.32 5.63
C SER A 154 4.83 3.58 4.90
N ASP A 155 5.28 4.76 5.34
CA ASP A 155 5.14 6.04 4.64
C ASP A 155 6.03 6.10 3.37
N LEU A 156 5.87 5.10 2.48
CA LEU A 156 6.62 5.01 1.23
C LEU A 156 6.11 6.04 0.20
N ASP A 157 7.02 6.82 -0.34
CA ASP A 157 6.81 7.68 -1.51
C ASP A 157 7.49 7.11 -2.77
N GLU A 158 7.33 7.79 -3.91
CA GLU A 158 7.96 7.39 -5.17
C GLU A 158 9.49 7.27 -5.11
N TYR A 159 10.16 8.02 -4.22
CA TYR A 159 11.61 7.99 -4.06
C TYR A 159 12.05 6.77 -3.25
N ALA A 160 11.35 6.47 -2.16
CA ALA A 160 11.57 5.27 -1.37
C ALA A 160 11.32 4.01 -2.21
N ILE A 161 10.26 4.00 -3.03
CA ILE A 161 9.97 2.90 -3.97
C ILE A 161 11.09 2.77 -5.01
N ALA A 162 11.59 3.88 -5.55
CA ALA A 162 12.70 3.86 -6.50
C ALA A 162 14.01 3.38 -5.85
N ALA A 163 14.23 3.63 -4.55
CA ALA A 163 15.40 3.15 -3.83
C ALA A 163 15.35 1.63 -3.52
N LEU A 164 14.16 1.03 -3.44
CA LEU A 164 13.95 -0.40 -3.18
C LEU A 164 14.26 -1.33 -4.38
N GLN A 165 14.93 -0.83 -5.42
CA GLN A 165 15.07 -1.48 -6.73
C GLN A 165 15.79 -2.84 -6.75
N SER A 166 16.60 -3.18 -5.74
CA SER A 166 17.54 -4.31 -5.80
C SER A 166 16.99 -5.68 -5.35
N ALA A 167 15.75 -5.81 -4.87
CA ALA A 167 15.23 -7.14 -4.53
C ALA A 167 13.76 -7.39 -4.94
N ARG A 168 13.35 -8.65 -4.79
CA ARG A 168 12.06 -9.18 -5.27
C ARG A 168 10.96 -8.85 -4.26
N TRP A 169 10.51 -7.59 -4.29
CA TRP A 169 9.54 -7.02 -3.34
C TRP A 169 8.13 -6.92 -3.90
N MET A 170 7.15 -7.01 -3.01
CA MET A 170 5.80 -6.49 -3.22
C MET A 170 5.69 -5.17 -2.47
N CYS A 171 5.35 -4.08 -3.15
CA CYS A 171 5.26 -2.76 -2.53
C CYS A 171 3.85 -2.55 -1.97
N THR A 172 3.79 -2.10 -0.73
CA THR A 172 2.56 -1.63 -0.09
C THR A 172 2.73 -0.13 0.06
N ALA A 173 2.12 0.64 -0.84
CA ALA A 173 2.35 2.07 -0.94
C ALA A 173 1.21 2.85 -0.29
N TRP A 174 1.57 3.92 0.39
CA TRP A 174 0.63 4.88 0.97
C TRP A 174 0.42 6.04 -0.01
N ALA A 175 -0.83 6.46 -0.22
CA ALA A 175 -1.14 7.72 -0.93
C ALA A 175 -1.04 8.92 0.04
N PRO A 176 -0.57 10.09 -0.40
CA PRO A 176 0.45 10.95 0.24
C PRO A 176 0.10 11.63 1.59
N PRO A 177 1.12 12.20 2.29
CA PRO A 177 0.95 13.01 3.49
C PRO A 177 0.27 14.34 3.18
N TRP A 178 -0.72 14.71 4.00
CA TRP A 178 -1.00 16.13 4.30
C TRP A 178 -0.27 16.59 5.58
N SER A 179 0.75 15.86 6.06
CA SER A 179 1.32 16.13 7.40
C SER A 179 2.84 16.10 7.54
N GLN A 180 3.64 15.95 6.48
CA GLN A 180 5.11 16.01 6.62
C GLN A 180 5.78 17.22 5.96
N ASP A 181 5.05 18.06 5.23
CA ASP A 181 5.58 19.32 4.70
C ASP A 181 4.84 20.50 5.33
N ARG A 182 5.30 20.97 6.49
CA ARG A 182 4.88 22.28 7.04
C ARG A 182 5.61 23.45 6.36
N GLU A 183 6.63 23.18 5.54
CA GLU A 183 7.52 24.20 4.99
C GLU A 183 7.38 24.43 3.48
N ARG A 184 6.66 23.57 2.75
CA ARG A 184 6.26 23.84 1.37
C ARG A 184 4.75 23.74 1.17
N PRO A 185 4.05 24.83 0.82
CA PRO A 185 2.68 24.73 0.38
C PRO A 185 2.64 23.85 -0.89
N PRO A 186 1.69 22.90 -1.01
CA PRO A 186 1.50 22.18 -2.26
C PRO A 186 1.22 23.19 -3.37
N PRO A 187 1.63 22.93 -4.63
CA PRO A 187 1.06 23.67 -5.74
C PRO A 187 -0.45 23.49 -5.68
N ALA A 188 -1.16 24.57 -5.37
CA ALA A 188 -2.60 24.58 -5.36
C ALA A 188 -3.06 24.29 -6.79
N TRP A 189 -3.49 23.06 -7.05
CA TRP A 189 -4.21 22.75 -8.28
C TRP A 189 -5.54 23.48 -8.19
N SER A 190 -5.62 24.64 -8.84
CA SER A 190 -6.84 25.41 -8.93
C SER A 190 -7.78 24.71 -9.92
N THR A 191 -8.60 23.76 -9.46
CA THR A 191 -9.83 23.48 -10.22
C THR A 191 -10.76 24.66 -10.00
N SER A 192 -10.83 25.55 -10.98
CA SER A 192 -11.93 26.49 -11.09
C SER A 192 -13.04 25.82 -11.90
N SER A 193 -14.24 25.80 -11.35
CA SER A 193 -15.44 25.56 -12.14
C SER A 193 -15.85 26.91 -12.73
N SER A 194 -15.41 27.21 -13.95
CA SER A 194 -15.95 28.33 -14.72
C SER A 194 -17.18 27.86 -15.47
N ALA A 195 -18.26 28.66 -15.44
CA ALA A 195 -19.34 28.47 -16.38
C ALA A 195 -18.78 28.70 -17.79
N GLY A 196 -18.89 27.69 -18.66
CA GLY A 196 -18.64 27.88 -20.08
C GLY A 196 -19.59 28.94 -20.64
N PRO A 197 -19.26 29.57 -21.78
CA PRO A 197 -20.12 30.59 -22.37
C PRO A 197 -21.52 30.02 -22.59
N THR A 198 -22.52 30.65 -21.98
CA THR A 198 -23.91 30.46 -22.37
C THR A 198 -24.01 30.97 -23.81
N MET A 199 -24.27 30.06 -24.74
CA MET A 199 -24.62 30.44 -26.11
C MET A 199 -25.80 31.43 -26.01
N PRO A 200 -25.70 32.65 -26.55
CA PRO A 200 -26.85 33.55 -26.58
C PRO A 200 -27.97 32.84 -27.33
N GLY A 201 -29.12 32.69 -26.68
CA GLY A 201 -30.30 32.11 -27.29
C GLY A 201 -30.68 32.95 -28.51
N ASN A 202 -30.38 32.45 -29.70
CA ASN A 202 -30.99 32.95 -30.91
C ASN A 202 -32.48 32.63 -30.82
N SER A 203 -33.27 33.63 -30.46
CA SER A 203 -34.71 33.63 -30.66
C SER A 203 -34.99 33.42 -32.15
N CYS A 204 -35.31 32.18 -32.53
CA CYS A 204 -35.93 31.90 -33.82
C CYS A 204 -37.35 32.48 -33.83
N PRO A 205 -37.69 33.42 -34.73
CA PRO A 205 -39.08 33.79 -34.96
C PRO A 205 -39.68 32.74 -35.89
N TRP A 206 -40.50 31.84 -35.36
CA TRP A 206 -41.37 31.00 -36.19
C TRP A 206 -42.44 31.90 -36.84
N PRO A 207 -42.71 31.78 -38.16
CA PRO A 207 -43.83 32.45 -38.78
C PRO A 207 -45.15 31.76 -38.38
N ARG A 208 -46.21 32.57 -38.32
CA ARG A 208 -47.58 32.21 -37.90
C ARG A 208 -48.23 31.17 -38.79
#